data_AF-A0AAN6WMI0-F1
#
_entry.id   AF-A0AAN6WMI0-F1
#
_cell.length_a   1.000
_cell.length_b   1.000
_cell.length_c   1.000
_cell.angle_alpha   90.00
_cell.angle_beta   90.00
_cell.angle_gamma   90.00
#
_symmetry.space_group_name_H-M   'P 1'
#
loop_
_entity.id
_entity.type
_entity.pdbx_description
1 polymer ?
#
loop_
_entity_poly.entity_id
_entity_poly.type
_entity_poly.pdbx_seq_one_letter_code
_entity_poly.pdbx_strand_id
1 'polypeptide(L)'
;MCYFEQTLWACGYWKWGNFRQQCNKEYRTGETCGLKLVYETIPLREVCKLCDQRDKKQRRMNKMIADIQRWHREGNRRATIEKTQRDVMELKDQIDKLDDMHTERKMCYTGFG
;
A
#
# COMPACT_ATOMS: atom_id res chain seq x y z
N MET A 1 -24.41 6.96 -13.87
CA MET A 1 -23.26 6.81 -12.98
C MET A 1 -23.69 6.12 -11.71
N CYS A 2 -23.15 4.94 -11.46
CA CYS A 2 -23.51 4.11 -10.32
C CYS A 2 -22.76 4.59 -9.06
N TYR A 3 -23.42 4.54 -7.91
CA TYR A 3 -22.86 5.03 -6.65
C TYR A 3 -22.31 3.87 -5.82
N PHE A 4 -21.10 4.04 -5.32
CA PHE A 4 -20.36 3.08 -4.51
C PHE A 4 -19.87 3.76 -3.24
N GLU A 5 -19.69 2.99 -2.19
CA GLU A 5 -18.92 3.45 -1.04
C GLU A 5 -17.47 3.67 -1.42
N GLN A 6 -16.79 4.48 -0.63
CA GLN A 6 -15.35 4.64 -0.66
C GLN A 6 -14.81 4.35 0.73
N THR A 7 -13.80 3.50 0.85
CA THR A 7 -13.06 3.35 2.11
C THR A 7 -11.81 4.20 2.03
N LEU A 8 -11.57 5.06 3.03
CA LEU A 8 -10.41 5.93 3.14
C LEU A 8 -9.67 5.65 4.45
N TRP A 9 -8.40 5.25 4.39
CA TRP A 9 -7.57 5.00 5.57
C TRP A 9 -6.90 6.29 6.04
N ALA A 10 -6.50 6.33 7.31
CA ALA A 10 -5.82 7.48 7.92
C ALA A 10 -4.55 7.92 7.17
N CYS A 11 -3.86 7.00 6.49
CA CYS A 11 -2.70 7.33 5.66
C CYS A 11 -3.04 7.96 4.30
N GLY A 12 -4.32 8.09 3.94
CA GLY A 12 -4.81 8.60 2.66
C GLY A 12 -4.99 7.52 1.57
N TYR A 13 -4.62 6.27 1.84
CA TYR A 13 -4.96 5.16 0.95
C TYR A 13 -6.47 5.01 0.85
N TRP A 14 -7.01 4.70 -0.32
CA TRP A 14 -8.44 4.47 -0.48
C TRP A 14 -8.74 3.34 -1.47
N LYS A 15 -9.97 2.82 -1.43
CA LYS A 15 -10.50 1.87 -2.41
C LYS A 15 -12.01 2.04 -2.58
N TRP A 16 -12.53 1.60 -3.72
CA TRP A 16 -13.97 1.42 -3.89
C TRP A 16 -14.49 0.32 -2.93
N GLY A 17 -15.56 0.65 -2.22
CA GLY A 17 -16.31 -0.24 -1.35
C GLY A 17 -17.53 -0.82 -2.05
N ASN A 18 -18.60 -1.07 -1.28
CA ASN A 18 -19.77 -1.77 -1.80
C ASN A 18 -20.57 -0.90 -2.78
N PHE A 19 -21.29 -1.56 -3.69
CA PHE A 19 -22.28 -0.90 -4.52
C PHE A 19 -23.47 -0.45 -3.66
N ARG A 20 -23.91 0.79 -3.85
CA ARG A 20 -25.02 1.37 -3.08
C ARG A 20 -26.24 1.63 -3.92
N GLN A 21 -26.08 2.23 -5.10
CA GLN A 21 -27.21 2.66 -5.91
C GLN A 21 -26.92 2.58 -7.41
N GLN A 22 -27.87 1.99 -8.17
CA GLN A 22 -27.86 2.02 -9.62
C GLN A 22 -28.31 3.40 -10.11
N CYS A 23 -27.75 3.85 -11.23
CA CYS A 23 -28.11 5.14 -11.78
C CYS A 23 -29.38 5.08 -12.62
N ASN A 24 -30.13 6.18 -12.67
CA ASN A 24 -31.37 6.27 -13.43
C ASN A 24 -31.19 6.16 -14.96
N LYS A 25 -29.94 6.20 -15.45
CA LYS A 25 -29.62 6.06 -16.89
C LYS A 25 -29.36 4.60 -17.32
N GLU A 26 -29.07 3.70 -16.39
CA GLU A 26 -28.85 2.28 -16.70
C GLU A 26 -30.11 1.52 -16.30
N TYR A 27 -30.88 1.11 -17.30
CA TYR A 27 -32.17 0.46 -17.10
C TYR A 27 -32.04 -1.06 -16.92
N ARG A 28 -30.90 -1.65 -17.32
CA ARG A 28 -30.72 -3.10 -17.23
C ARG A 28 -30.36 -3.51 -15.81
N THR A 29 -31.22 -4.32 -15.21
CA THR A 29 -30.97 -4.96 -13.93
C THR A 29 -29.74 -5.88 -14.05
N GLY A 30 -28.72 -5.64 -13.22
CA GLY A 30 -27.50 -6.45 -13.17
C GLY A 30 -26.30 -5.89 -13.92
N GLU A 31 -26.45 -4.81 -14.69
CA GLU A 31 -25.34 -4.11 -15.34
C GLU A 31 -25.03 -2.77 -14.66
N THR A 32 -23.75 -2.41 -14.53
CA THR A 32 -23.32 -1.09 -14.07
C THR A 32 -22.85 -0.27 -15.27
N CYS A 33 -23.16 1.02 -15.30
CA CYS A 33 -22.81 1.91 -16.42
C CYS A 33 -21.30 2.22 -16.56
N GLY A 34 -20.41 1.45 -15.92
CA GLY A 34 -18.94 1.63 -15.91
C GLY A 34 -18.43 2.83 -15.09
N LEU A 35 -19.21 3.92 -15.03
CA LEU A 35 -18.91 5.11 -14.25
C LEU A 35 -19.24 4.91 -12.76
N LYS A 36 -18.22 5.05 -11.90
CA LYS A 36 -18.35 4.97 -10.44
C LYS A 36 -18.33 6.37 -9.81
N LEU A 37 -19.32 6.64 -8.96
CA LEU A 37 -19.37 7.82 -8.11
C LEU A 37 -19.30 7.42 -6.65
N VAL A 38 -18.83 8.34 -5.82
CA VAL A 38 -18.84 8.19 -4.36
C VAL A 38 -20.26 8.41 -3.85
N TYR A 39 -20.80 7.44 -3.11
CA TYR A 39 -22.02 7.56 -2.31
C TYR A 39 -21.67 8.13 -0.93
N GLU A 40 -20.75 7.48 -0.24
CA GLU A 40 -20.29 7.81 1.10
C GLU A 40 -18.81 7.40 1.25
N THR A 41 -18.03 8.24 1.93
CA THR A 41 -16.65 7.92 2.31
C THR A 41 -16.61 7.44 3.76
N ILE A 42 -16.20 6.19 3.94
CA ILE A 42 -16.02 5.53 5.23
C ILE A 42 -14.56 5.71 5.68
N PRO A 43 -14.28 6.55 6.69
CA PRO A 43 -12.94 6.71 7.22
C PRO A 43 -12.55 5.54 8.12
N LEU A 44 -11.37 4.96 7.90
CA LEU A 44 -10.77 3.93 8.74
C LEU A 44 -9.52 4.48 9.43
N ARG A 45 -9.49 4.36 10.75
CA ARG A 45 -8.33 4.76 11.59
C ARG A 45 -7.20 3.73 11.59
N GLU A 46 -7.45 2.54 11.06
CA GLU A 46 -6.50 1.45 11.00
C GLU A 46 -5.36 1.72 10.01
N VAL A 47 -4.28 0.95 10.14
CA VAL A 47 -3.18 0.96 9.18
C VAL A 47 -3.62 0.25 7.90
N CYS A 48 -3.41 0.88 6.74
CA CYS A 48 -3.75 0.24 5.47
C CYS A 48 -2.83 -0.96 5.19
N LYS A 49 -3.28 -1.88 4.34
CA LYS A 49 -2.52 -3.10 4.00
C LYS A 49 -1.14 -2.82 3.44
N LEU A 50 -0.96 -1.76 2.64
CA LEU A 50 0.34 -1.40 2.07
C LEU A 50 1.29 -0.86 3.14
N CYS A 51 0.82 0.02 4.03
CA CYS A 51 1.59 0.50 5.18
C CYS A 51 1.99 -0.66 6.10
N ASP A 52 1.07 -1.58 6.42
CA ASP A 52 1.38 -2.76 7.24
C ASP A 52 2.46 -3.66 6.60
N GLN A 53 2.36 -3.91 5.29
CA GLN A 53 3.37 -4.68 4.55
C GLN A 53 4.73 -3.99 4.53
N ARG A 54 4.75 -2.67 4.29
CA ARG A 54 5.97 -1.87 4.32
C ARG A 54 6.61 -1.89 5.70
N ASP A 55 5.85 -1.64 6.76
CA ASP A 55 6.36 -1.60 8.12
C ASP A 55 6.98 -2.94 8.55
N LYS A 56 6.38 -4.06 8.14
CA LYS A 56 6.95 -5.40 8.35
C LYS A 56 8.30 -5.56 7.65
N LYS A 57 8.42 -5.13 6.39
CA LYS A 57 9.69 -5.17 5.63
C LYS A 57 10.74 -4.23 6.22
N GLN A 58 10.34 -3.02 6.63
CA GLN A 58 11.23 -2.05 7.26
C GLN A 58 11.82 -2.59 8.57
N ARG A 59 11.00 -3.20 9.43
CA ARG A 59 11.48 -3.86 10.66
C ARG A 59 12.47 -4.98 10.36
N ARG A 60 12.19 -5.81 9.34
CA ARG A 60 13.12 -6.88 8.90
C ARG A 60 14.45 -6.29 8.40
N MET A 61 14.40 -5.25 7.58
CA MET A 61 15.59 -4.58 7.05
C MET A 61 16.43 -3.98 8.19
N ASN A 62 15.81 -3.29 9.14
CA ASN A 62 16.50 -2.71 10.29
C ASN A 62 17.22 -3.78 11.13
N LYS A 63 16.59 -4.94 11.33
CA LYS A 63 17.21 -6.07 12.01
C LYS A 63 18.45 -6.58 11.26
N MET A 64 18.35 -6.75 9.94
CA MET A 64 19.46 -7.22 9.11
C MET A 64 20.63 -6.23 9.08
N ILE A 65 20.35 -4.93 9.04
CA ILE A 65 21.37 -3.88 9.14
C ILE A 65 22.09 -3.94 10.49
N ALA A 66 21.34 -4.10 11.59
CA ALA A 66 21.93 -4.26 12.92
C ALA A 66 22.79 -5.53 13.03
N ASP A 67 22.35 -6.64 12.43
CA ASP A 67 23.11 -7.89 12.37
C ASP A 67 24.42 -7.72 11.58
N ILE A 68 24.38 -7.03 10.43
CA ILE A 68 25.59 -6.69 9.64
C ILE A 68 26.57 -5.87 10.47
N GLN A 69 26.10 -4.81 11.15
CA GLN A 69 26.94 -3.95 11.97
C GLN A 69 27.61 -4.73 13.11
N ARG A 70 26.88 -5.64 13.75
CA ARG A 70 27.42 -6.52 14.80
C ARG A 70 28.52 -7.43 14.24
N TRP A 71 28.25 -8.13 13.14
CA TRP A 71 29.24 -9.04 12.54
C TRP A 71 30.48 -8.32 12.01
N HIS A 72 30.33 -7.09 11.52
CA HIS A 72 31.46 -6.28 11.09
C HIS A 72 32.41 -5.97 12.27
N ARG A 73 31.91 -5.81 13.49
CA ARG A 73 32.73 -5.60 14.70
C ARG A 73 33.41 -6.89 15.18
N GLU A 74 32.75 -8.03 14.99
CA GLU A 74 33.31 -9.36 15.33
C GLU A 74 34.48 -9.76 14.41
N GLY A 75 34.60 -9.15 13.23
CA GLY A 75 35.72 -9.38 12.30
C GLY A 75 35.71 -10.73 11.58
N ASN A 76 34.73 -11.58 11.85
CA ASN A 76 34.50 -12.86 11.19
C ASN A 76 33.12 -12.83 10.53
N ARG A 77 32.87 -13.65 9.48
CA ARG A 77 31.63 -13.73 8.66
C ARG A 77 31.54 -12.81 7.42
N ARG A 78 32.66 -12.50 6.77
CA ARG A 78 32.68 -11.66 5.54
C ARG A 78 31.69 -12.12 4.46
N ALA A 79 31.66 -13.40 4.13
CA ALA A 79 30.74 -13.94 3.11
C ALA A 79 29.25 -13.79 3.51
N THR A 80 28.92 -13.97 4.80
CA THR A 80 27.56 -13.76 5.31
C THR A 80 27.16 -12.29 5.25
N ILE A 81 28.07 -11.38 5.62
CA ILE A 81 27.87 -9.93 5.53
C ILE A 81 27.54 -9.54 4.08
N GLU A 82 28.36 -9.96 3.11
CA GLU A 82 28.15 -9.64 1.70
C GLU A 82 26.82 -10.18 1.17
N LYS A 83 26.41 -11.40 1.59
CA LYS A 83 25.09 -11.95 1.24
C LYS A 83 23.96 -11.12 1.86
N THR A 84 24.01 -10.85 3.16
CA THR A 84 22.96 -10.10 3.85
C THR A 84 22.86 -8.67 3.35
N GLN A 85 23.95 -8.04 2.91
CA GLN A 85 23.91 -6.74 2.24
C GLN A 85 23.12 -6.78 0.93
N ARG A 86 23.29 -7.83 0.12
CA ARG A 86 22.46 -8.03 -1.10
C ARG A 86 20.98 -8.21 -0.75
N ASP A 87 20.69 -9.03 0.26
CA ASP A 87 19.31 -9.26 0.70
C ASP A 87 18.67 -7.96 1.25
N VAL A 88 19.44 -7.07 1.90
CA VAL A 88 18.99 -5.73 2.34
C VAL A 88 18.65 -4.85 1.14
N MET A 89 19.49 -4.85 0.09
CA MET A 89 19.21 -4.07 -1.13
C MET A 89 17.93 -4.55 -1.82
N GLU A 90 17.70 -5.86 -1.89
CA GLU A 90 16.46 -6.41 -2.46
C GLU A 90 15.24 -6.03 -1.61
N LEU A 91 15.34 -6.10 -0.27
CA LEU A 91 14.25 -5.66 0.60
C LEU A 91 13.96 -4.17 0.45
N LYS A 92 14.98 -3.35 0.23
CA LYS A 92 14.82 -1.92 -0.01
C LYS A 92 14.05 -1.66 -1.31
N ASP A 93 14.42 -2.30 -2.41
CA ASP A 93 13.68 -2.20 -3.68
C ASP A 93 12.21 -2.62 -3.52
N GLN A 94 11.94 -3.67 -2.74
CA GLN A 94 10.56 -4.08 -2.44
C GLN A 94 9.79 -3.06 -1.58
N ILE A 95 10.47 -2.33 -0.69
CA ILE A 95 9.88 -1.25 0.11
C ILE A 95 9.55 -0.06 -0.80
N ASP A 96 10.51 0.36 -1.63
CA ASP A 96 10.36 1.48 -2.55
C ASP A 96 9.16 1.25 -3.49
N LYS A 97 9.04 0.04 -4.07
CA LYS A 97 7.86 -0.35 -4.87
C LYS A 97 6.54 -0.26 -4.12
N LEU A 98 6.51 -0.60 -2.83
CA LEU A 98 5.28 -0.47 -2.02
C LEU A 98 4.91 0.99 -1.79
N ASP A 99 5.90 1.86 -1.60
CA ASP A 99 5.68 3.29 -1.43
C ASP A 99 5.24 3.97 -2.73
N ASP A 100 5.78 3.58 -3.88
CA ASP A 100 5.34 4.05 -5.20
C ASP A 100 3.87 3.68 -5.44
N MET A 101 3.53 2.39 -5.30
CA MET A 101 2.15 1.91 -5.44
C MET A 101 1.18 2.61 -4.47
N HIS A 102 1.65 2.91 -3.27
CA HIS A 102 0.85 3.61 -2.28
C HIS A 102 0.63 5.07 -2.67
N THR A 103 1.66 5.75 -3.15
CA THR A 103 1.62 7.14 -3.59
C THR A 103 0.73 7.33 -4.81
N GLU A 104 0.87 6.49 -5.83
CA GLU A 104 0.01 6.50 -7.02
C GLU A 104 -1.47 6.41 -6.65
N ARG A 105 -1.82 5.49 -5.73
CA ARG A 105 -3.20 5.28 -5.30
C ARG A 105 -3.76 6.44 -4.49
N LYS A 106 -2.92 7.16 -3.74
CA LYS A 106 -3.33 8.40 -3.07
C LYS A 106 -3.61 9.52 -4.06
N MET A 107 -2.75 9.70 -5.07
CA MET A 107 -2.88 10.80 -6.04
C MET A 107 -4.14 10.70 -6.89
N CYS A 108 -4.61 9.48 -7.19
CA CYS A 108 -5.90 9.29 -7.86
C CYS A 108 -7.11 9.81 -7.06
N TYR A 109 -6.98 10.08 -5.76
CA TYR A 109 -8.03 10.72 -4.95
C TYR A 109 -8.12 12.23 -5.20
N THR A 110 -6.99 12.91 -5.38
CA THR A 110 -6.90 14.37 -5.44
C THR A 110 -7.18 14.97 -6.83
N GLY A 111 -7.58 14.15 -7.80
CA GLY A 111 -7.81 14.56 -9.20
C GLY A 111 -9.17 15.19 -9.52
N PHE A 112 -9.98 15.53 -8.51
CA PHE A 112 -11.19 16.33 -8.66
C PHE A 112 -11.19 17.43 -7.58
N GLY A 113 -10.58 18.57 -7.92
CA GLY A 113 -10.61 19.82 -7.17
C GLY A 113 -10.58 20.98 -8.14
#